data_AF-A0A9B0TPJ7-F1
#
_entry.id   AF-A0A9B0TPJ7-F1
#
_cell.length_a   1.000
_cell.length_b   1.000
_cell.length_c   1.000
_cell.angle_alpha   90.00
_cell.angle_beta   90.00
_cell.angle_gamma   90.00
#
_symmetry.space_group_name_H-M   'P 1'
#
loop_
_entity.id
_entity.type
_entity.pdbx_description
1 polymer ?
#
loop_
_entity_poly.entity_id
_entity_poly.type
_entity_poly.pdbx_seq_one_letter_code
_entity_poly.pdbx_strand_id
1 'polypeptide(L)'
;MAMVVSSWRDPQDDVAGGNPGGPNPAAQSQQHIECVVCGDKSSGKHYGQFTCEGCKSFFKRSVRRNLTYTCRANRNCPIDQHHRNQCQYCRLKKCLKVGMRREAVQRGRMPPTQPNPGQYALTNGDPLNGHCYLSGYISLLLRAEPYPTSRYGSQCMQPNNIMGIENICELAARLLFSAVEWARNIPFFPDLQITDQVSLLRLTWSELFVLNAAQCSMPLHVAPLLAAAGLHASPMSADHVVAFMDHIRIFQEQVEKLKALHVDSAEYSCLKAIVLFTSDACGLSDAAHIESLQEKSQCALEEYVRSQYPNQPSRFGKLLLRLPSLRTVSSSVIEQLFFVRLVGKTPIKTLIRDMLLSGSSFNWPYMSIQCS
;
A
#
# COMPACT_ATOMS: atom_id res chain seq x y z
N MET A 1 -12.63 -38.08 -36.73
CA MET A 1 -12.50 -38.75 -38.05
C MET A 1 -13.09 -37.81 -39.10
N ALA A 2 -12.25 -37.39 -40.06
CA ALA A 2 -12.50 -36.65 -41.32
C ALA A 2 -13.25 -35.28 -41.22
N MET A 3 -12.70 -34.11 -41.56
CA MET A 3 -12.03 -33.59 -42.78
C MET A 3 -12.81 -33.78 -44.10
N VAL A 4 -13.29 -32.66 -44.66
CA VAL A 4 -13.46 -32.31 -46.10
C VAL A 4 -13.47 -30.77 -46.14
N VAL A 5 -12.44 -30.00 -46.53
CA VAL A 5 -11.69 -29.83 -47.80
C VAL A 5 -12.58 -29.47 -48.99
N SER A 6 -12.54 -28.19 -49.39
CA SER A 6 -12.89 -27.74 -50.74
C SER A 6 -11.77 -26.83 -51.26
N SER A 7 -11.09 -27.33 -52.29
CA SER A 7 -10.04 -26.70 -53.08
C SER A 7 -10.59 -26.50 -54.48
N TRP A 8 -10.54 -25.29 -55.05
CA TRP A 8 -10.54 -24.98 -56.49
C TRP A 8 -10.17 -23.48 -56.64
N ARG A 9 -9.38 -22.97 -57.59
CA ARG A 9 -8.38 -23.40 -58.59
C ARG A 9 -7.92 -22.08 -59.25
N ASP A 10 -6.62 -21.87 -59.46
CA ASP A 10 -6.06 -20.75 -60.25
C ASP A 10 -6.35 -20.89 -61.76
N PRO A 11 -6.19 -19.78 -62.51
CA PRO A 11 -5.41 -19.87 -63.75
C PRO A 11 -4.33 -18.78 -63.91
N GLN A 12 -3.14 -19.26 -64.28
CA GLN A 12 -2.02 -18.64 -65.01
C GLN A 12 -2.45 -18.26 -66.47
N ASP A 13 -1.81 -17.43 -67.31
CA ASP A 13 -0.45 -16.90 -67.56
C ASP A 13 -0.60 -15.45 -68.12
N ASP A 14 0.37 -14.53 -68.27
CA ASP A 14 1.56 -14.60 -69.13
C ASP A 14 2.43 -13.32 -69.05
N VAL A 15 3.64 -13.43 -69.63
CA VAL A 15 4.90 -12.69 -69.39
C VAL A 15 5.16 -11.51 -70.36
N ALA A 16 5.96 -10.52 -69.91
CA ALA A 16 7.13 -9.90 -70.61
C ALA A 16 7.19 -8.35 -70.63
N GLY A 17 8.36 -7.79 -70.27
CA GLY A 17 8.78 -6.44 -70.66
C GLY A 17 9.74 -5.75 -69.68
N GLY A 18 11.03 -6.08 -69.72
CA GLY A 18 12.09 -5.28 -69.09
C GLY A 18 12.77 -4.32 -70.07
N ASN A 19 13.30 -3.18 -69.61
CA ASN A 19 14.72 -2.77 -69.69
C ASN A 19 14.95 -1.40 -68.96
N PRO A 20 16.16 -0.79 -68.88
CA PRO A 20 16.86 -0.56 -67.61
C PRO A 20 17.37 0.90 -67.40
N GLY A 21 18.06 1.14 -66.29
CA GLY A 21 19.15 2.13 -66.25
C GLY A 21 18.88 3.47 -65.56
N GLY A 22 19.59 3.70 -64.45
CA GLY A 22 19.77 5.01 -63.82
C GLY A 22 20.25 4.90 -62.37
N PRO A 23 21.52 5.21 -62.04
CA PRO A 23 22.10 4.94 -60.74
C PRO A 23 21.68 6.05 -59.76
N ASN A 24 21.04 5.69 -58.64
CA ASN A 24 20.80 6.66 -57.57
C ASN A 24 21.86 6.45 -56.45
N PRO A 25 22.72 7.45 -56.19
CA PRO A 25 23.86 7.33 -55.30
C PRO A 25 23.43 7.61 -53.86
N ALA A 26 23.16 6.57 -53.08
CA ALA A 26 23.06 6.69 -51.62
C ALA A 26 23.29 5.34 -50.94
N ALA A 27 24.34 4.61 -51.33
CA ALA A 27 24.95 3.64 -50.42
C ALA A 27 25.69 4.42 -49.33
N GLN A 28 24.91 4.99 -48.40
CA GLN A 28 25.44 5.53 -47.16
C GLN A 28 26.15 4.38 -46.46
N SER A 29 27.46 4.52 -46.31
CA SER A 29 28.33 3.74 -45.45
C SER A 29 27.58 3.40 -44.16
N GLN A 30 27.05 2.18 -44.06
CA GLN A 30 26.52 1.65 -42.82
C GLN A 30 27.72 1.54 -41.88
N GLN A 31 27.92 2.55 -41.04
CA GLN A 31 28.84 2.49 -39.93
C GLN A 31 28.52 1.17 -39.19
N HIS A 32 29.53 0.30 -39.09
CA HIS A 32 29.39 -0.97 -38.40
C HIS A 32 29.29 -0.67 -36.90
N ILE A 33 28.08 -0.36 -36.45
CA ILE A 33 27.80 -0.07 -35.04
C ILE A 33 27.64 -1.40 -34.31
N GLU A 34 28.50 -1.62 -33.32
CA GLU A 34 28.48 -2.81 -32.49
C GLU A 34 27.53 -2.66 -31.30
N CYS A 35 27.01 -3.79 -30.84
CA CYS A 35 26.20 -3.86 -29.64
C CYS A 35 27.06 -3.55 -28.42
N VAL A 36 26.78 -2.44 -27.73
CA VAL A 36 27.54 -2.01 -26.54
C VAL A 36 27.54 -3.03 -25.39
N VAL A 37 26.64 -4.02 -25.43
CA VAL A 37 26.56 -5.09 -24.42
C VAL A 37 27.48 -6.27 -24.74
N CYS A 38 27.53 -6.75 -25.99
CA CYS A 38 28.19 -8.02 -26.32
C CYS A 38 29.08 -7.98 -27.56
N GLY A 39 29.28 -6.84 -28.21
CA GLY A 39 30.11 -6.70 -29.41
C GLY A 39 29.46 -7.16 -30.72
N ASP A 40 28.45 -8.03 -30.67
CA ASP A 40 27.69 -8.46 -31.85
C ASP A 40 27.08 -7.30 -32.66
N LYS A 41 26.77 -7.50 -33.95
CA LYS A 41 26.23 -6.47 -34.85
C LYS A 41 24.96 -5.83 -34.28
N SER A 42 24.93 -4.50 -34.16
CA SER A 42 23.74 -3.78 -33.69
C SER A 42 22.66 -3.76 -34.78
N SER A 43 21.40 -3.89 -34.35
CA SER A 43 20.22 -3.67 -35.20
C SER A 43 19.64 -2.26 -35.06
N GLY A 44 20.34 -1.36 -34.34
CA GLY A 44 19.88 -0.01 -34.04
C GLY A 44 19.74 0.28 -32.54
N LYS A 45 19.14 1.42 -32.21
CA LYS A 45 18.92 1.85 -30.82
C LYS A 45 17.70 1.15 -30.22
N HIS A 46 17.91 0.46 -29.11
CA HIS A 46 16.86 -0.17 -28.31
C HIS A 46 17.02 0.24 -26.86
N TYR A 47 15.95 0.75 -26.25
CA TYR A 47 15.96 1.18 -24.85
C TYR A 47 17.07 2.21 -24.54
N GLY A 48 17.38 3.09 -25.50
CA GLY A 48 18.35 4.17 -25.34
C GLY A 48 19.78 3.85 -25.81
N GLN A 49 20.11 2.61 -26.16
CA GLN A 49 21.48 2.21 -26.55
C GLN A 49 21.50 1.38 -27.84
N PHE A 50 22.63 1.40 -28.56
CA PHE A 50 22.84 0.55 -29.73
C PHE A 50 23.09 -0.91 -29.31
N THR A 51 22.14 -1.79 -29.61
CA THR A 51 22.24 -3.20 -29.20
C THR A 51 21.88 -4.15 -30.34
N CYS A 52 22.29 -5.40 -30.26
CA CYS A 52 21.79 -6.47 -31.12
C CYS A 52 20.39 -6.93 -30.67
N GLU A 53 19.65 -7.63 -31.55
CA GLU A 53 18.32 -8.17 -31.24
C GLU A 53 18.31 -9.13 -30.03
N GLY A 54 19.41 -9.86 -29.81
CA GLY A 54 19.57 -10.76 -28.68
C GLY A 54 19.57 -10.02 -27.34
N CYS A 55 20.33 -8.94 -27.21
CA CYS A 55 20.41 -8.14 -25.98
C CYS A 55 19.17 -7.27 -25.77
N LYS A 56 18.57 -6.73 -26.83
CA LYS A 56 17.24 -6.09 -26.80
C LYS A 56 16.18 -7.02 -26.22
N SER A 57 16.03 -8.22 -26.79
CA SER A 57 14.98 -9.17 -26.39
C SER A 57 15.22 -9.73 -24.99
N PHE A 58 16.49 -9.98 -24.63
CA PHE A 58 16.87 -10.35 -23.28
C PHE A 58 16.45 -9.26 -22.28
N PHE A 59 16.88 -8.01 -22.49
CA PHE A 59 16.55 -6.88 -21.62
C PHE A 59 15.04 -6.67 -21.48
N LYS A 60 14.29 -6.71 -22.59
CA LYS A 60 12.83 -6.62 -22.58
C LYS A 60 12.18 -7.69 -21.69
N ARG A 61 12.60 -8.96 -21.81
CA ARG A 61 12.04 -10.06 -21.01
C ARG A 61 12.41 -9.92 -19.53
N SER A 62 13.68 -9.60 -19.25
CA SER A 62 14.15 -9.43 -17.88
C SER A 62 13.43 -8.29 -17.17
N VAL A 63 13.20 -7.16 -17.85
CA VAL A 63 12.47 -6.03 -17.28
C VAL A 63 10.96 -6.30 -17.19
N ARG A 64 10.31 -6.83 -18.24
CA ARG A 64 8.85 -7.08 -18.23
C ARG A 64 8.41 -8.10 -17.20
N ARG A 65 9.19 -9.17 -17.02
CA ARG A 65 8.90 -10.25 -16.06
C ARG A 65 9.57 -10.03 -14.72
N ASN A 66 10.22 -8.87 -14.52
CA ASN A 66 10.98 -8.53 -13.31
C ASN A 66 11.90 -9.67 -12.84
N LEU A 67 12.66 -10.27 -13.77
CA LEU A 67 13.48 -11.45 -13.49
C LEU A 67 14.75 -11.06 -12.72
N THR A 68 14.97 -11.73 -11.59
CA THR A 68 16.23 -11.70 -10.84
C THR A 68 17.08 -12.90 -11.23
N TYR A 69 18.33 -12.64 -11.60
CA TYR A 69 19.30 -13.70 -11.93
C TYR A 69 20.37 -13.78 -10.84
N THR A 70 20.95 -14.96 -10.63
CA THR A 70 22.07 -15.16 -9.70
C THR A 70 23.32 -15.52 -10.49
N CYS A 71 24.44 -14.84 -10.22
CA CYS A 71 25.74 -15.24 -10.76
C CYS A 71 26.30 -16.41 -9.94
N ARG A 72 26.78 -17.46 -10.61
CA ARG A 72 27.46 -18.61 -9.96
C ARG A 72 28.97 -18.43 -9.82
N ALA A 73 29.49 -17.28 -10.20
CA ALA A 73 30.91 -16.92 -10.15
C ALA A 73 31.09 -15.56 -9.42
N ASN A 74 32.13 -14.80 -9.74
CA ASN A 74 32.51 -13.54 -9.07
C ASN A 74 31.72 -12.28 -9.49
N ARG A 75 30.51 -12.42 -10.08
CA ARG A 75 29.68 -11.27 -10.55
C ARG A 75 30.38 -10.35 -11.58
N ASN A 76 31.42 -10.84 -12.26
CA ASN A 76 32.19 -10.12 -13.29
C ASN A 76 32.46 -10.98 -14.53
N CYS A 77 31.52 -11.87 -14.91
CA CYS A 77 31.68 -12.72 -16.08
C CYS A 77 31.77 -11.87 -17.37
N PRO A 78 32.68 -12.21 -18.31
CA PRO A 78 32.76 -11.55 -19.60
C PRO A 78 31.48 -11.77 -20.41
N ILE A 79 31.04 -10.72 -21.12
CA ILE A 79 29.84 -10.75 -21.96
C ILE A 79 30.26 -10.35 -23.37
N ASP A 80 30.42 -11.37 -24.22
CA ASP A 80 30.75 -11.29 -25.64
C ASP A 80 29.67 -12.00 -26.49
N GLN A 81 29.82 -12.03 -27.81
CA GLN A 81 28.83 -12.60 -28.73
C GLN A 81 28.54 -14.09 -28.46
N HIS A 82 29.55 -14.87 -28.08
CA HIS A 82 29.48 -16.32 -27.94
C HIS A 82 29.05 -16.73 -26.52
N HIS A 83 29.50 -16.00 -25.51
CA HIS A 83 29.35 -16.37 -24.10
C HIS A 83 28.30 -15.54 -23.33
N ARG A 84 27.64 -14.58 -23.97
CA ARG A 84 26.56 -13.76 -23.36
C ARG A 84 25.43 -14.57 -22.71
N ASN A 85 25.24 -15.84 -23.05
CA ASN A 85 24.21 -16.70 -22.44
C ASN A 85 24.67 -17.47 -21.20
N GLN A 86 25.98 -17.50 -20.89
CA GLN A 86 26.52 -18.27 -19.76
C GLN A 86 26.14 -17.67 -18.39
N CYS A 87 25.99 -16.35 -18.31
CA CYS A 87 25.62 -15.67 -17.07
C CYS A 87 24.61 -14.55 -17.30
N GLN A 88 23.34 -14.86 -17.07
CA GLN A 88 22.23 -13.91 -17.23
C GLN A 88 22.35 -12.72 -16.26
N TYR A 89 22.87 -12.94 -15.05
CA TYR A 89 23.14 -11.86 -14.09
C TYR A 89 24.12 -10.82 -14.65
N CYS A 90 25.31 -11.27 -15.09
CA CYS A 90 26.34 -10.37 -15.61
C CYS A 90 25.90 -9.70 -16.91
N ARG A 91 25.11 -10.40 -17.74
CA ARG A 91 24.51 -9.83 -18.95
C ARG A 91 23.53 -8.69 -18.62
N LEU A 92 22.59 -8.91 -17.70
CA LEU A 92 21.62 -7.89 -17.30
C LEU A 92 22.29 -6.70 -16.61
N LYS A 93 23.26 -6.98 -15.72
CA LYS A 93 24.11 -5.98 -15.09
C LYS A 93 24.82 -5.12 -16.15
N LYS A 94 25.40 -5.74 -17.19
CA LYS A 94 26.05 -5.01 -18.29
C LYS A 94 25.06 -4.17 -19.11
N CYS A 95 23.88 -4.70 -19.44
CA CYS A 95 22.82 -3.92 -20.11
C CYS A 95 22.49 -2.61 -19.37
N LEU A 96 22.34 -2.67 -18.05
CA LEU A 96 22.07 -1.50 -17.22
C LEU A 96 23.28 -0.57 -17.12
N LYS A 97 24.48 -1.14 -16.93
CA LYS A 97 25.73 -0.38 -16.84
C LYS A 97 26.01 0.45 -18.09
N VAL A 98 25.67 -0.06 -19.28
CA VAL A 98 25.82 0.68 -20.54
C VAL A 98 24.65 1.64 -20.82
N GLY A 99 23.69 1.77 -19.91
CA GLY A 99 22.63 2.78 -19.98
C GLY A 99 21.36 2.35 -20.73
N MET A 100 21.06 1.05 -20.83
CA MET A 100 19.74 0.61 -21.29
C MET A 100 18.66 0.96 -20.24
N ARG A 101 17.62 1.68 -20.69
CA ARG A 101 16.57 2.29 -19.87
C ARG A 101 15.43 1.32 -19.58
N ARG A 102 15.15 1.04 -18.30
CA ARG A 102 14.07 0.10 -17.89
C ARG A 102 12.69 0.67 -18.18
N GLU A 103 12.52 1.98 -17.96
CA GLU A 103 11.31 2.76 -18.19
C GLU A 103 10.87 2.79 -19.66
N ALA A 104 11.82 2.62 -20.59
CA ALA A 104 11.52 2.52 -22.02
C ALA A 104 10.86 1.18 -22.40
N VAL A 105 10.80 0.20 -21.48
CA VAL A 105 10.12 -1.08 -21.68
C VAL A 105 8.63 -0.91 -21.32
N GLN A 106 7.84 -0.44 -22.29
CA GLN A 106 6.38 -0.32 -22.13
C GLN A 106 5.73 -1.67 -21.77
N ARG A 107 4.88 -1.67 -20.73
CA ARG A 107 3.94 -2.77 -20.43
C ARG A 107 2.94 -2.79 -21.59
N GLY A 108 2.92 -3.86 -22.39
CA GLY A 108 1.98 -3.96 -23.52
C GLY A 108 0.53 -3.84 -23.03
N ARG A 109 -0.39 -3.44 -23.93
CA ARG A 109 -1.84 -3.57 -23.70
C ARG A 109 -2.11 -5.03 -23.32
N MET A 110 -2.47 -5.28 -22.06
CA MET A 110 -2.88 -6.61 -21.60
C MET A 110 -4.41 -6.72 -21.73
N PRO A 111 -4.95 -7.82 -22.29
CA PRO A 111 -6.35 -8.17 -22.15
C PRO A 111 -6.66 -8.57 -20.69
N PRO A 112 -7.93 -8.50 -20.26
CA PRO A 112 -8.31 -8.74 -18.87
C PRO A 112 -8.37 -10.24 -18.58
N THR A 113 -7.43 -10.76 -17.79
CA THR A 113 -7.59 -12.07 -17.14
C THR A 113 -7.04 -12.07 -15.72
N GLN A 114 -8.00 -12.15 -14.77
CA GLN A 114 -8.05 -12.85 -13.48
C GLN A 114 -6.74 -13.03 -12.65
N PRO A 115 -6.72 -12.61 -11.36
CA PRO A 115 -5.57 -12.78 -10.48
C PRO A 115 -5.57 -14.15 -9.79
N ASN A 116 -4.40 -14.80 -9.71
CA ASN A 116 -4.14 -15.86 -8.74
C ASN A 116 -3.00 -15.41 -7.79
N PRO A 117 -3.14 -15.58 -6.46
CA PRO A 117 -2.22 -15.05 -5.47
C PRO A 117 -1.09 -16.04 -5.17
N GLY A 118 0.15 -15.57 -5.15
CA GLY A 118 1.26 -16.39 -4.68
C GLY A 118 2.63 -15.81 -5.02
N GLN A 119 3.39 -15.53 -3.96
CA GLN A 119 4.84 -15.36 -3.95
C GLN A 119 5.39 -14.03 -4.49
N TYR A 120 5.42 -13.02 -3.60
CA TYR A 120 6.46 -12.00 -3.65
C TYR A 120 7.48 -12.32 -2.55
N ALA A 121 8.63 -12.83 -2.96
CA ALA A 121 9.77 -13.01 -2.09
C ALA A 121 10.34 -11.63 -1.71
N LEU A 122 10.24 -11.31 -0.43
CA LEU A 122 10.81 -10.13 0.20
C LEU A 122 12.27 -10.47 0.57
N THR A 123 13.24 -9.94 -0.18
CA THR A 123 14.64 -9.97 0.25
C THR A 123 15.19 -8.55 0.32
N ASN A 124 15.86 -8.26 1.45
CA ASN A 124 16.51 -6.99 1.75
C ASN A 124 17.70 -6.72 0.83
N GLY A 125 17.87 -5.44 0.46
CA GLY A 125 19.18 -4.85 0.14
C GLY A 125 19.43 -4.47 -1.32
N ASP A 126 19.09 -3.23 -1.70
CA ASP A 126 19.91 -2.36 -2.56
C ASP A 126 19.40 -0.90 -2.47
N PRO A 127 20.20 0.12 -2.04
CA PRO A 127 19.72 1.48 -1.76
C PRO A 127 19.15 2.23 -2.98
N LEU A 128 19.50 1.81 -4.20
CA LEU A 128 19.02 2.45 -5.44
C LEU A 128 17.66 1.90 -5.92
N ASN A 129 17.18 0.80 -5.30
CA ASN A 129 15.93 0.13 -5.66
C ASN A 129 14.80 0.36 -4.63
N GLY A 130 15.06 1.20 -3.60
CA GLY A 130 14.12 1.53 -2.52
C GLY A 130 12.85 2.22 -3.01
N HIS A 131 12.97 3.06 -4.04
CA HIS A 131 11.88 3.88 -4.56
C HIS A 131 10.66 3.07 -5.04
N CYS A 132 10.90 1.97 -5.77
CA CYS A 132 9.81 1.11 -6.25
C CYS A 132 9.26 0.21 -5.13
N TYR A 133 10.13 -0.19 -4.20
CA TYR A 133 9.76 -1.07 -3.09
C TYR A 133 8.83 -0.37 -2.09
N LEU A 134 9.14 0.88 -1.71
CA LEU A 134 8.34 1.65 -0.75
C LEU A 134 6.99 2.07 -1.36
N SER A 135 6.97 2.42 -2.65
CA SER A 135 5.71 2.63 -3.39
C SER A 135 4.84 1.37 -3.44
N GLY A 136 5.45 0.20 -3.65
CA GLY A 136 4.77 -1.10 -3.58
C GLY A 136 4.22 -1.40 -2.19
N TYR A 137 5.00 -1.12 -1.14
CA TYR A 137 4.58 -1.27 0.25
C TYR A 137 3.34 -0.41 0.57
N ILE A 138 3.34 0.88 0.22
CA ILE A 138 2.18 1.78 0.40
C ILE A 138 0.96 1.25 -0.37
N SER A 139 1.17 0.76 -1.59
CA SER A 139 0.09 0.17 -2.39
C SER A 139 -0.54 -1.04 -1.69
N LEU A 140 0.26 -1.86 -1.00
CA LEU A 140 -0.26 -2.98 -0.20
C LEU A 140 -1.01 -2.49 1.04
N LEU A 141 -0.52 -1.46 1.74
CA LEU A 141 -1.24 -0.86 2.87
C LEU A 141 -2.61 -0.31 2.47
N LEU A 142 -2.69 0.37 1.31
CA LEU A 142 -3.94 0.90 0.77
C LEU A 142 -4.93 -0.20 0.37
N ARG A 143 -4.44 -1.34 -0.13
CA ARG A 143 -5.28 -2.49 -0.51
C ARG A 143 -5.82 -3.25 0.69
N ALA A 144 -5.19 -3.12 1.85
CA ALA A 144 -5.63 -3.75 3.09
C ALA A 144 -6.83 -3.04 3.74
N GLU A 145 -7.19 -1.83 3.29
CA GLU A 145 -8.33 -1.08 3.82
C GLU A 145 -9.65 -1.82 3.52
N PRO A 146 -10.40 -2.29 4.54
CA PRO A 146 -11.57 -3.14 4.33
C PRO A 146 -12.77 -2.39 3.74
N TYR A 147 -12.83 -1.06 3.91
CA TYR A 147 -13.91 -0.23 3.40
C TYR A 147 -13.36 0.98 2.62
N PRO A 148 -13.82 1.22 1.37
CA PRO A 148 -13.48 2.44 0.66
C PRO A 148 -13.96 3.68 1.42
N THR A 149 -13.12 4.72 1.53
CA THR A 149 -13.43 5.99 2.21
C THR A 149 -14.76 6.60 1.76
N SER A 150 -15.18 6.34 0.51
CA SER A 150 -16.46 6.80 -0.07
C SER A 150 -17.71 6.24 0.63
N ARG A 151 -17.66 5.05 1.24
CA ARG A 151 -18.79 4.45 1.99
C ARG A 151 -19.03 5.14 3.32
N TYR A 152 -17.98 5.67 3.95
CA TYR A 152 -18.12 6.46 5.18
C TYR A 152 -18.62 7.88 4.87
N GLY A 153 -18.07 8.50 3.81
CA GLY A 153 -18.44 9.84 3.35
C GLY A 153 -19.91 9.99 2.97
N SER A 154 -20.50 9.01 2.29
CA SER A 154 -21.89 9.13 1.80
C SER A 154 -22.96 9.04 2.90
N GLN A 155 -22.64 8.52 4.09
CA GLN A 155 -23.55 8.54 5.26
C GLN A 155 -23.40 9.79 6.12
N CYS A 156 -22.22 10.44 6.14
CA CYS A 156 -21.96 11.64 6.96
C CYS A 156 -22.14 12.98 6.22
N MET A 157 -22.23 12.99 4.88
CA MET A 157 -22.33 14.21 4.06
C MET A 157 -23.77 14.66 3.76
N GLN A 158 -24.72 14.45 4.67
CA GLN A 158 -26.06 15.08 4.56
C GLN A 158 -26.12 16.32 5.47
N PRO A 159 -26.18 17.55 4.91
CA PRO A 159 -26.01 18.79 5.68
C PRO A 159 -27.04 19.03 6.80
N ASN A 160 -28.16 18.30 6.79
CA ASN A 160 -29.30 18.53 7.69
C ASN A 160 -29.67 17.32 8.58
N ASN A 161 -28.95 16.20 8.51
CA ASN A 161 -29.23 15.05 9.39
C ASN A 161 -28.15 14.91 10.46
N ILE A 162 -28.49 15.35 11.68
CA ILE A 162 -27.75 14.96 12.88
C ILE A 162 -27.81 13.43 12.94
N MET A 163 -26.65 12.78 12.78
CA MET A 163 -26.58 11.33 12.84
C MET A 163 -27.02 10.88 14.25
N GLY A 164 -28.03 10.00 14.32
CA GLY A 164 -28.52 9.47 15.58
C GLY A 164 -27.42 8.79 16.38
N ILE A 165 -27.53 8.79 17.71
CA ILE A 165 -26.51 8.29 18.63
C ILE A 165 -26.15 6.82 18.34
N GLU A 166 -27.15 5.99 18.03
CA GLU A 166 -26.96 4.57 17.71
C GLU A 166 -26.10 4.40 16.45
N ASN A 167 -26.29 5.26 15.46
CA ASN A 167 -25.49 5.28 14.23
C ASN A 167 -24.04 5.73 14.51
N ILE A 168 -23.79 6.56 15.53
CA ILE A 168 -22.44 6.99 15.93
C ILE A 168 -21.70 5.85 16.65
N CYS A 169 -22.35 5.15 17.59
CA CYS A 169 -21.77 3.99 18.27
C CYS A 169 -21.51 2.84 17.29
N GLU A 170 -22.44 2.58 16.37
CA GLU A 170 -22.25 1.59 15.30
C GLU A 170 -21.09 1.97 14.38
N LEU A 171 -20.98 3.24 13.98
CA LEU A 171 -19.84 3.73 13.21
C LEU A 171 -18.54 3.51 13.97
N ALA A 172 -18.48 3.85 15.26
CA ALA A 172 -17.30 3.61 16.10
C ALA A 172 -16.92 2.11 16.14
N ALA A 173 -17.91 1.22 16.32
CA ALA A 173 -17.69 -0.22 16.26
C ALA A 173 -17.10 -0.67 14.93
N ARG A 174 -17.61 -0.14 13.81
CA ARG A 174 -17.07 -0.41 12.47
C ARG A 174 -15.66 0.15 12.28
N LEU A 175 -15.33 1.32 12.85
CA LEU A 175 -13.98 1.89 12.76
C LEU A 175 -12.95 1.08 13.57
N LEU A 176 -13.34 0.57 14.74
CA LEU A 176 -12.49 -0.31 15.53
C LEU A 176 -12.27 -1.65 14.80
N PHE A 177 -13.34 -2.28 14.31
CA PHE A 177 -13.23 -3.52 13.55
C PHE A 177 -12.37 -3.32 12.28
N SER A 178 -12.58 -2.21 11.57
CA SER A 178 -11.78 -1.83 10.40
C SER A 178 -10.28 -1.72 10.74
N ALA A 179 -9.91 -1.18 11.91
CA ALA A 179 -8.50 -1.12 12.32
C ALA A 179 -7.89 -2.51 12.52
N VAL A 180 -8.61 -3.42 13.19
CA VAL A 180 -8.15 -4.80 13.44
C VAL A 180 -8.07 -5.61 12.15
N GLU A 181 -9.09 -5.48 11.28
CA GLU A 181 -9.13 -6.15 9.98
C GLU A 181 -8.05 -5.60 9.03
N TRP A 182 -7.81 -4.30 9.02
CA TRP A 182 -6.70 -3.70 8.28
C TRP A 182 -5.36 -4.26 8.73
N ALA A 183 -5.09 -4.31 10.04
CA ALA A 183 -3.83 -4.86 10.58
C ALA A 183 -3.59 -6.31 10.14
N ARG A 184 -4.65 -7.13 10.06
CA ARG A 184 -4.55 -8.52 9.56
C ARG A 184 -4.21 -8.65 8.08
N ASN A 185 -4.37 -7.59 7.30
CA ASN A 185 -4.23 -7.64 5.84
C ASN A 185 -3.03 -6.82 5.33
N ILE A 186 -2.31 -6.09 6.20
CA ILE A 186 -1.09 -5.39 5.82
C ILE A 186 0.12 -6.34 5.73
N PRO A 187 1.18 -5.97 5.00
CA PRO A 187 2.41 -6.76 4.97
C PRO A 187 3.05 -6.92 6.35
N PHE A 188 3.72 -8.05 6.57
CA PHE A 188 4.51 -8.41 7.77
C PHE A 188 3.71 -8.69 9.05
N PHE A 189 2.62 -7.95 9.31
CA PHE A 189 1.85 -8.13 10.56
C PHE A 189 1.31 -9.56 10.75
N PRO A 190 0.74 -10.24 9.74
CA PRO A 190 0.24 -11.61 9.88
C PRO A 190 1.33 -12.64 10.15
N ASP A 191 2.58 -12.33 9.80
CA ASP A 191 3.75 -13.20 9.98
C ASP A 191 4.32 -13.10 11.40
N LEU A 192 3.92 -12.08 12.17
CA LEU A 192 4.32 -11.92 13.57
C LEU A 192 3.67 -12.99 14.45
N GLN A 193 4.27 -13.27 15.61
CA GLN A 193 3.64 -14.15 16.58
C GLN A 193 2.30 -13.58 17.05
N ILE A 194 1.31 -14.44 17.28
CA ILE A 194 -0.03 -13.99 17.68
C ILE A 194 -0.01 -13.21 18.99
N THR A 195 0.93 -13.53 19.89
CA THR A 195 1.17 -12.80 21.14
C THR A 195 1.63 -11.37 20.89
N ASP A 196 2.50 -11.17 19.90
CA ASP A 196 2.98 -9.85 19.50
C ASP A 196 1.86 -9.06 18.81
N GLN A 197 1.15 -9.70 17.86
CA GLN A 197 0.00 -9.08 17.17
C GLN A 197 -1.04 -8.54 18.16
N VAL A 198 -1.41 -9.35 19.17
CA VAL A 198 -2.36 -8.95 20.21
C VAL A 198 -1.79 -7.82 21.08
N SER A 199 -0.51 -7.88 21.45
CA SER A 199 0.13 -6.87 22.31
C SER A 199 0.21 -5.52 21.61
N LEU A 200 0.61 -5.50 20.34
CA LEU A 200 0.66 -4.29 19.50
C LEU A 200 -0.72 -3.66 19.37
N LEU A 201 -1.75 -4.44 19.00
CA LEU A 201 -3.11 -3.92 18.85
C LEU A 201 -3.68 -3.44 20.19
N ARG A 202 -3.46 -4.16 21.30
CA ARG A 202 -3.91 -3.73 22.63
C ARG A 202 -3.30 -2.41 23.08
N LEU A 203 -2.06 -2.14 22.72
CA LEU A 203 -1.40 -0.89 23.04
C LEU A 203 -1.92 0.27 22.16
N THR A 204 -2.15 0.00 20.87
CA THR A 204 -2.26 1.06 19.85
C THR A 204 -3.67 1.29 19.31
N TRP A 205 -4.67 0.49 19.73
CA TRP A 205 -6.02 0.55 19.16
C TRP A 205 -6.67 1.93 19.25
N SER A 206 -6.44 2.68 20.33
CA SER A 206 -7.03 4.00 20.53
C SER A 206 -6.44 5.02 19.55
N GLU A 207 -5.13 4.96 19.30
CA GLU A 207 -4.47 5.82 18.32
C GLU A 207 -4.94 5.49 16.89
N LEU A 208 -5.05 4.19 16.56
CA LEU A 208 -5.62 3.72 15.29
C LEU A 208 -7.09 4.16 15.12
N PHE A 209 -7.87 4.12 16.20
CA PHE A 209 -9.25 4.59 16.20
C PHE A 209 -9.35 6.08 15.90
N VAL A 210 -8.50 6.92 16.50
CA VAL A 210 -8.47 8.36 16.23
C VAL A 210 -8.10 8.65 14.76
N LEU A 211 -7.10 7.93 14.21
CA LEU A 211 -6.73 8.04 12.80
C LEU A 211 -7.90 7.65 11.87
N ASN A 212 -8.60 6.55 12.18
CA ASN A 212 -9.77 6.12 11.42
C ASN A 212 -10.92 7.12 11.52
N ALA A 213 -11.20 7.67 12.72
CA ALA A 213 -12.22 8.67 12.93
C ALA A 213 -11.94 9.97 12.15
N ALA A 214 -10.67 10.40 12.08
CA ALA A 214 -10.27 11.54 11.27
C ALA A 214 -10.41 11.27 9.77
N GLN A 215 -9.91 10.12 9.30
CA GLN A 215 -9.98 9.72 7.89
C GLN A 215 -11.43 9.56 7.40
N CYS A 216 -12.33 9.04 8.24
CA CYS A 216 -13.74 8.85 7.89
C CYS A 216 -14.60 10.10 8.12
N SER A 217 -14.02 11.20 8.61
CA SER A 217 -14.73 12.41 9.03
C SER A 217 -15.87 12.13 10.00
N MET A 218 -15.58 11.35 11.06
CA MET A 218 -16.55 11.02 12.10
C MET A 218 -17.15 12.31 12.72
N PRO A 219 -18.48 12.43 12.80
CA PRO A 219 -19.11 13.58 13.45
C PRO A 219 -18.96 13.47 14.97
N LEU A 220 -18.26 14.42 15.56
CA LEU A 220 -17.93 14.42 16.99
C LEU A 220 -18.70 15.50 17.76
N HIS A 221 -19.97 15.74 17.48
CA HIS A 221 -20.72 16.81 18.17
C HIS A 221 -20.91 16.50 19.67
N VAL A 222 -20.73 17.51 20.52
CA VAL A 222 -20.76 17.36 22.00
C VAL A 222 -22.10 16.82 22.49
N ALA A 223 -23.24 17.35 22.01
CA ALA A 223 -24.56 16.96 22.50
C ALA A 223 -24.91 15.47 22.22
N PRO A 224 -24.76 14.93 21.00
CA PRO A 224 -24.93 13.50 20.74
C PRO A 224 -23.98 12.61 21.55
N LEU A 225 -22.72 13.02 21.73
CA LEU A 225 -21.73 12.25 22.49
C LEU A 225 -22.02 12.24 24.00
N LEU A 226 -22.47 13.36 24.57
CA LEU A 226 -22.96 13.43 25.94
C LEU A 226 -24.17 12.51 26.14
N ALA A 227 -25.13 12.54 25.21
CA ALA A 227 -26.28 11.64 25.27
C ALA A 227 -25.87 10.16 25.11
N ALA A 228 -24.87 9.86 24.27
CA ALA A 228 -24.31 8.52 24.11
C ALA A 228 -23.66 7.97 25.39
N ALA A 229 -23.00 8.84 26.16
CA ALA A 229 -22.34 8.50 27.42
C ALA A 229 -23.30 8.18 28.58
N GLY A 230 -24.62 8.21 28.35
CA GLY A 230 -25.61 7.77 29.34
C GLY A 230 -26.04 8.83 30.34
N LEU A 231 -25.94 10.13 30.00
CA LEU A 231 -26.38 11.25 30.85
C LEU A 231 -27.88 11.22 31.25
N HIS A 232 -28.68 10.30 30.69
CA HIS A 232 -30.09 10.13 31.05
C HIS A 232 -30.34 9.11 32.19
N ALA A 233 -29.34 8.32 32.61
CA ALA A 233 -29.55 7.21 33.54
C ALA A 233 -29.21 7.53 35.02
N SER A 234 -28.39 8.56 35.29
CA SER A 234 -28.09 9.03 36.64
C SER A 234 -27.47 10.44 36.58
N PRO A 235 -27.90 11.40 37.42
CA PRO A 235 -27.31 12.74 37.41
C PRO A 235 -25.84 12.67 37.83
N MET A 236 -24.94 12.96 36.90
CA MET A 236 -23.51 13.12 37.18
C MET A 236 -23.27 14.43 37.94
N SER A 237 -22.19 14.49 38.73
CA SER A 237 -21.76 15.76 39.32
C SER A 237 -21.37 16.74 38.21
N ALA A 238 -21.54 18.05 38.46
CA ALA A 238 -21.14 19.08 37.51
C ALA A 238 -19.66 18.95 37.10
N ASP A 239 -18.80 18.59 38.07
CA ASP A 239 -17.36 18.35 37.82
C ASP A 239 -17.11 17.21 36.83
N HIS A 240 -17.88 16.13 36.91
CA HIS A 240 -17.76 15.02 35.99
C HIS A 240 -18.23 15.39 34.58
N VAL A 241 -19.29 16.19 34.45
CA VAL A 241 -19.75 16.70 33.15
C VAL A 241 -18.68 17.58 32.51
N VAL A 242 -18.06 18.48 33.27
CA VAL A 242 -16.98 19.36 32.79
C VAL A 242 -15.78 18.54 32.32
N ALA A 243 -15.33 17.56 33.12
CA ALA A 243 -14.22 16.68 32.74
C ALA A 243 -14.54 15.91 31.44
N PHE A 244 -15.77 15.43 31.30
CA PHE A 244 -16.20 14.70 30.11
C PHE A 244 -16.26 15.59 28.85
N MET A 245 -16.72 16.83 28.99
CA MET A 245 -16.70 17.82 27.91
C MET A 245 -15.27 18.15 27.46
N ASP A 246 -14.34 18.27 28.40
CA ASP A 246 -12.91 18.50 28.09
C ASP A 246 -12.32 17.32 27.30
N HIS A 247 -12.64 16.09 27.70
CA HIS A 247 -12.25 14.89 26.96
C HIS A 247 -12.80 14.85 25.53
N ILE A 248 -14.07 15.21 25.32
CA ILE A 248 -14.66 15.33 23.97
C ILE A 248 -13.91 16.40 23.16
N ARG A 249 -13.62 17.55 23.78
CA ARG A 249 -12.90 18.65 23.13
C ARG A 249 -11.50 18.23 22.69
N ILE A 250 -10.74 17.54 23.55
CA ILE A 250 -9.40 17.03 23.20
C ILE A 250 -9.50 16.09 22.00
N PHE A 251 -10.49 15.18 21.98
CA PHE A 251 -10.66 14.25 20.87
C PHE A 251 -11.02 14.99 19.56
N GLN A 252 -11.99 15.90 19.60
CA GLN A 252 -12.33 16.77 18.46
C GLN A 252 -11.10 17.51 17.93
N GLU A 253 -10.32 18.12 18.83
CA GLU A 253 -9.14 18.90 18.47
C GLU A 253 -8.08 18.06 17.74
N GLN A 254 -7.83 16.82 18.18
CA GLN A 254 -6.88 15.95 17.46
C GLN A 254 -7.37 15.57 16.07
N VAL A 255 -8.67 15.28 15.93
CA VAL A 255 -9.28 14.97 14.62
C VAL A 255 -9.22 16.18 13.68
N GLU A 256 -9.55 17.37 14.15
CA GLU A 256 -9.52 18.59 13.33
C GLU A 256 -8.09 18.98 12.94
N LYS A 257 -7.08 18.78 13.81
CA LYS A 257 -5.67 18.99 13.45
C LYS A 257 -5.19 18.08 12.33
N LEU A 258 -5.66 16.83 12.30
CA LEU A 258 -5.38 15.90 11.19
C LEU A 258 -6.08 16.36 9.89
N LYS A 259 -7.36 16.74 9.96
CA LYS A 259 -8.10 17.26 8.81
C LYS A 259 -7.47 18.54 8.22
N ALA A 260 -7.03 19.45 9.08
CA ALA A 260 -6.37 20.70 8.67
C ALA A 260 -5.05 20.50 7.93
N LEU A 261 -4.38 19.35 8.11
CA LEU A 261 -3.19 18.98 7.33
C LEU A 261 -3.53 18.41 5.95
N HIS A 262 -4.81 18.17 5.66
CA HIS A 262 -5.28 17.47 4.46
C HIS A 262 -4.52 16.17 4.25
N VAL A 263 -4.48 15.33 5.29
CA VAL A 263 -3.83 14.01 5.22
C VAL A 263 -4.56 13.16 4.19
N ASP A 264 -3.83 12.62 3.22
CA ASP A 264 -4.40 11.74 2.20
C ASP A 264 -4.45 10.27 2.64
N SER A 265 -5.04 9.40 1.82
CA SER A 265 -5.19 7.98 2.16
C SER A 265 -3.87 7.24 2.34
N ALA A 266 -2.85 7.54 1.54
CA ALA A 266 -1.56 6.87 1.62
C ALA A 266 -0.81 7.29 2.89
N GLU A 267 -0.88 8.57 3.24
CA GLU A 267 -0.33 9.11 4.47
C GLU A 267 -1.02 8.52 5.69
N TYR A 268 -2.37 8.43 5.70
CA TYR A 268 -3.10 7.75 6.77
C TYR A 268 -2.66 6.30 6.93
N SER A 269 -2.57 5.54 5.84
CA SER A 269 -2.13 4.14 5.91
C SER A 269 -0.70 4.00 6.44
N CYS A 270 0.21 4.91 6.10
CA CYS A 270 1.56 4.92 6.67
C CYS A 270 1.56 5.31 8.16
N LEU A 271 0.80 6.33 8.56
CA LEU A 271 0.70 6.74 9.97
C LEU A 271 0.13 5.61 10.83
N LYS A 272 -0.89 4.89 10.35
CA LYS A 272 -1.42 3.69 11.03
C LYS A 272 -0.33 2.63 11.18
N ALA A 273 0.49 2.39 10.15
CA ALA A 273 1.56 1.40 10.21
C ALA A 273 2.66 1.80 11.21
N ILE A 274 3.05 3.08 11.24
CA ILE A 274 4.04 3.62 12.20
C ILE A 274 3.53 3.49 13.64
N VAL A 275 2.25 3.79 13.87
CA VAL A 275 1.61 3.62 15.19
C VAL A 275 1.56 2.15 15.59
N LEU A 276 1.13 1.27 14.68
CA LEU A 276 0.94 -0.15 14.96
C LEU A 276 2.27 -0.88 15.24
N PHE A 277 3.29 -0.66 14.41
CA PHE A 277 4.61 -1.26 14.62
C PHE A 277 5.37 -0.42 15.63
N THR A 278 5.17 -0.69 16.92
CA THR A 278 5.88 -0.03 18.01
C THR A 278 6.61 -1.03 18.89
N SER A 279 7.87 -0.75 19.20
CA SER A 279 8.67 -1.51 20.17
C SER A 279 8.25 -1.25 21.63
N ASP A 280 7.36 -0.28 21.87
CA ASP A 280 6.85 0.07 23.21
C ASP A 280 5.92 -1.00 23.80
N ALA A 281 5.47 -1.98 23.00
CA ALA A 281 4.57 -3.02 23.48
C ALA A 281 5.29 -4.01 24.43
N CYS A 282 4.67 -4.27 25.57
CA CYS A 282 5.22 -5.19 26.56
C CYS A 282 5.18 -6.64 26.05
N GLY A 283 6.29 -7.38 26.25
CA GLY A 283 6.35 -8.81 26.00
C GLY A 283 6.51 -9.22 24.54
N LEU A 284 7.04 -8.32 23.69
CA LEU A 284 7.37 -8.62 22.30
C LEU A 284 8.46 -9.69 22.21
N SER A 285 8.27 -10.68 21.33
CA SER A 285 9.25 -11.72 21.08
C SER A 285 10.51 -11.22 20.36
N ASP A 286 10.37 -10.24 19.45
CA ASP A 286 11.49 -9.60 18.74
C ASP A 286 11.22 -8.10 18.55
N ALA A 287 11.54 -7.30 19.56
CA ALA A 287 11.34 -5.85 19.53
C ALA A 287 12.15 -5.15 18.41
N ALA A 288 13.36 -5.65 18.10
CA ALA A 288 14.21 -5.08 17.06
C ALA A 288 13.62 -5.30 15.67
N HIS A 289 12.99 -6.46 15.44
CA HIS A 289 12.25 -6.68 14.20
C HIS A 289 11.08 -5.70 14.06
N ILE A 290 10.30 -5.47 15.12
CA ILE A 290 9.19 -4.51 15.12
C ILE A 290 9.67 -3.08 14.83
N GLU A 291 10.76 -2.66 15.47
CA GLU A 291 11.40 -1.36 15.21
C GLU A 291 11.80 -1.21 13.74
N SER A 292 12.38 -2.25 13.13
CA SER A 292 12.73 -2.23 11.69
C SER A 292 11.50 -2.09 10.78
N LEU A 293 10.35 -2.63 11.19
CA LEU A 293 9.08 -2.46 10.46
C LEU A 293 8.57 -1.03 10.59
N GLN A 294 8.69 -0.43 11.78
CA GLN A 294 8.34 0.97 12.01
C GLN A 294 9.19 1.91 11.15
N GLU A 295 10.51 1.73 11.15
CA GLU A 295 11.45 2.50 10.34
C GLU A 295 11.12 2.38 8.84
N LYS A 296 10.77 1.17 8.37
CA LYS A 296 10.33 0.94 6.99
C LYS A 296 9.07 1.73 6.65
N SER A 297 8.09 1.80 7.56
CA SER A 297 6.89 2.63 7.38
C SER A 297 7.20 4.12 7.36
N GLN A 298 8.13 4.60 8.20
CA GLN A 298 8.59 5.99 8.20
C GLN A 298 9.30 6.35 6.89
N CYS A 299 10.22 5.50 6.41
CA CYS A 299 10.91 5.70 5.14
C CYS A 299 9.94 5.75 3.95
N ALA A 300 8.91 4.88 3.96
CA ALA A 300 7.87 4.89 2.94
C ALA A 300 7.10 6.22 2.94
N LEU A 301 6.69 6.70 4.12
CA LEU A 301 5.99 7.98 4.25
C LEU A 301 6.86 9.15 3.79
N GLU A 302 8.12 9.19 4.22
CA GLU A 302 9.05 10.26 3.86
C GLU A 302 9.23 10.35 2.34
N GLU A 303 9.41 9.20 1.69
CA GLU A 303 9.55 9.13 0.25
C GLU A 303 8.28 9.54 -0.48
N TYR A 304 7.13 9.03 -0.03
CA TYR A 304 5.83 9.38 -0.57
C TYR A 304 5.62 10.90 -0.52
N VAL A 305 5.80 11.50 0.65
CA VAL A 305 5.64 12.95 0.85
C VAL A 305 6.59 13.75 -0.04
N ARG A 306 7.86 13.35 -0.12
CA ARG A 306 8.86 14.01 -0.97
C ARG A 306 8.46 13.97 -2.46
N SER A 307 7.84 12.87 -2.90
CA SER A 307 7.41 12.69 -4.29
C SER A 307 6.10 13.39 -4.63
N GLN A 308 5.09 13.32 -3.75
CA GLN A 308 3.75 13.84 -4.00
C GLN A 308 3.59 15.32 -3.62
N TYR A 309 4.34 15.77 -2.62
CA TYR A 309 4.26 17.13 -2.08
C TYR A 309 5.63 17.84 -2.11
N PRO A 310 6.28 17.98 -3.29
CA PRO A 310 7.61 18.59 -3.39
C PRO A 310 7.65 20.05 -2.90
N ASN A 311 6.52 20.74 -2.92
CA ASN A 311 6.38 22.13 -2.44
C ASN A 311 6.14 22.22 -0.91
N GLN A 312 6.06 21.11 -0.19
CA GLN A 312 5.82 21.07 1.25
C GLN A 312 6.94 20.30 1.97
N PRO A 313 8.19 20.80 2.01
CA PRO A 313 9.34 20.06 2.56
C PRO A 313 9.17 19.71 4.05
N SER A 314 8.40 20.50 4.80
CA SER A 314 8.11 20.25 6.22
C SER A 314 6.98 19.23 6.49
N ARG A 315 6.30 18.72 5.45
CA ARG A 315 5.07 17.92 5.61
C ARG A 315 5.32 16.61 6.36
N PHE A 316 6.40 15.90 6.04
CA PHE A 316 6.78 14.66 6.74
C PHE A 316 6.91 14.88 8.25
N GLY A 317 7.66 15.90 8.67
CA GLY A 317 7.80 16.26 10.08
C GLY A 317 6.48 16.67 10.73
N LYS A 318 5.63 17.45 10.04
CA LYS A 318 4.30 17.83 10.55
C LYS A 318 3.39 16.62 10.79
N LEU A 319 3.43 15.62 9.91
CA LEU A 319 2.68 14.38 10.04
C LEU A 319 3.17 13.56 11.25
N LEU A 320 4.49 13.35 11.38
CA LEU A 320 5.05 12.63 12.54
C LEU A 320 4.75 13.32 13.87
N LEU A 321 4.79 14.66 13.90
CA LEU A 321 4.44 15.44 15.10
C LEU A 321 2.97 15.33 15.51
N ARG A 322 2.10 14.72 14.68
CA ARG A 322 0.73 14.39 15.12
C ARG A 322 0.70 13.13 16.00
N LEU A 323 1.62 12.18 15.81
CA LEU A 323 1.60 10.89 16.51
C LEU A 323 1.63 11.04 18.04
N PRO A 324 2.53 11.83 18.65
CA PRO A 324 2.52 12.01 20.10
C PRO A 324 1.23 12.65 20.62
N SER A 325 0.57 13.49 19.80
CA SER A 325 -0.68 14.13 20.18
C SER A 325 -1.87 13.17 20.17
N LEU A 326 -1.81 12.03 19.45
CA LEU A 326 -2.86 11.02 19.49
C LEU A 326 -3.02 10.41 20.89
N ARG A 327 -1.89 10.26 21.61
CA ARG A 327 -1.83 9.71 22.97
C ARG A 327 -2.53 10.60 24.01
N THR A 328 -2.84 11.86 23.69
CA THR A 328 -3.63 12.72 24.61
C THR A 328 -5.10 12.33 24.64
N VAL A 329 -5.58 11.57 23.65
CA VAL A 329 -6.93 11.01 23.65
C VAL A 329 -6.89 9.68 24.41
N SER A 330 -7.43 9.67 25.63
CA SER A 330 -7.44 8.47 26.46
C SER A 330 -8.27 7.35 25.84
N SER A 331 -7.75 6.11 25.89
CA SER A 331 -8.49 4.92 25.49
C SER A 331 -9.76 4.74 26.33
N SER A 332 -9.73 5.08 27.63
CA SER A 332 -10.90 4.99 28.51
C SER A 332 -12.02 5.96 28.10
N VAL A 333 -11.65 7.12 27.58
CA VAL A 333 -12.60 8.13 27.08
C VAL A 333 -13.28 7.59 25.82
N ILE A 334 -12.52 7.01 24.89
CA ILE A 334 -13.08 6.38 23.69
C ILE A 334 -14.05 5.24 24.07
N GLU A 335 -13.68 4.41 25.05
CA GLU A 335 -14.56 3.35 25.57
C GLU A 335 -15.88 3.92 26.12
N GLN A 336 -15.79 4.96 26.96
CA GLN A 336 -16.97 5.61 27.55
C GLN A 336 -17.87 6.27 26.52
N LEU A 337 -17.30 6.94 25.52
CA LEU A 337 -18.05 7.65 24.49
C LEU A 337 -18.81 6.72 23.56
N PHE A 338 -18.20 5.59 23.17
CA PHE A 338 -18.69 4.80 22.05
C PHE A 338 -19.06 3.36 22.37
N PHE A 339 -18.40 2.75 23.36
CA PHE A 339 -18.41 1.30 23.51
C PHE A 339 -19.13 0.80 24.76
N VAL A 340 -19.27 1.62 25.81
CA VAL A 340 -19.99 1.23 27.05
C VAL A 340 -21.40 0.72 26.76
N ARG A 341 -22.12 1.33 25.81
CA ARG A 341 -23.47 0.86 25.42
C ARG A 341 -23.47 -0.46 24.63
N LEU A 342 -22.35 -0.79 23.97
CA LEU A 342 -22.24 -1.97 23.11
C LEU A 342 -21.74 -3.19 23.88
N VAL A 343 -20.76 -3.02 24.78
CA VAL A 343 -20.06 -4.12 25.47
C VAL A 343 -20.06 -4.03 26.99
N GLY A 344 -20.77 -3.04 27.54
CA GLY A 344 -20.88 -2.83 28.98
C GLY A 344 -19.54 -2.49 29.60
N LYS A 345 -19.17 -3.24 30.65
CA LYS A 345 -17.92 -3.06 31.40
C LYS A 345 -16.72 -3.80 30.82
N THR A 346 -16.89 -4.46 29.68
CA THR A 346 -15.83 -5.27 29.05
C THR A 346 -14.83 -4.33 28.34
N PRO A 347 -13.56 -4.27 28.76
CA PRO A 347 -12.58 -3.38 28.14
C PRO A 347 -12.32 -3.75 26.68
N ILE A 348 -12.11 -2.78 25.79
CA ILE A 348 -11.88 -3.07 24.36
C ILE A 348 -10.63 -3.93 24.17
N LYS A 349 -9.60 -3.71 24.99
CA LYS A 349 -8.37 -4.53 24.98
C LYS A 349 -8.62 -6.02 25.17
N THR A 350 -9.69 -6.45 25.83
CA THR A 350 -10.01 -7.88 25.98
C THR A 350 -10.61 -8.44 24.70
N LEU A 351 -11.41 -7.64 24.00
CA LEU A 351 -12.10 -8.02 22.76
C LEU A 351 -11.19 -8.03 21.53
N ILE A 352 -10.10 -7.26 21.55
CA ILE A 352 -9.14 -7.19 20.42
C ILE A 352 -8.63 -8.58 20.02
N ARG A 353 -8.34 -9.46 20.99
CA ARG A 353 -7.87 -10.82 20.70
C ARG A 353 -8.94 -11.59 19.92
N ASP A 354 -10.19 -11.49 20.36
CA ASP A 354 -11.29 -12.21 19.73
C ASP A 354 -11.56 -11.64 18.33
N MET A 355 -11.58 -10.31 18.17
CA MET A 355 -11.67 -9.66 16.85
C MET A 355 -10.56 -10.09 15.90
N LEU A 356 -9.33 -10.25 16.41
CA LEU A 356 -8.20 -10.70 15.62
C LEU A 356 -8.40 -12.15 15.15
N LEU A 357 -8.83 -13.05 16.05
CA LEU A 357 -8.95 -14.48 15.79
C LEU A 357 -10.25 -14.88 15.06
N SER A 358 -11.34 -14.13 15.23
CA SER A 358 -12.69 -14.47 14.72
C SER A 358 -12.91 -14.22 13.23
N GLY A 359 -11.91 -13.79 12.45
CA GLY A 359 -12.09 -13.59 11.01
C GLY A 359 -12.99 -12.38 10.68
N SER A 360 -13.78 -12.47 9.61
CA SER A 360 -14.74 -11.42 9.16
C SER A 360 -16.09 -11.46 9.91
N SER A 361 -16.23 -12.35 10.89
CA SER A 361 -17.49 -12.66 11.57
C SER A 361 -17.37 -12.42 13.08
N PHE A 362 -17.10 -11.18 13.49
CA PHE A 362 -17.15 -10.80 14.89
C PHE A 362 -18.56 -10.34 15.26
N ASN A 363 -19.26 -11.11 16.09
CA ASN A 363 -20.53 -10.69 16.68
C ASN A 363 -20.23 -9.96 17.98
N TRP A 364 -20.63 -8.69 18.05
CA TRP A 364 -20.54 -7.94 19.30
C TRP A 364 -21.40 -8.61 20.37
N PRO A 365 -20.91 -8.74 21.61
CA PRO A 365 -21.71 -9.20 22.74
C PRO A 365 -22.71 -8.09 23.13
N TYR A 366 -23.72 -7.86 22.29
CA TYR A 366 -24.75 -6.87 22.55
C TYR A 366 -25.46 -7.19 23.87
N MET A 367 -25.51 -6.22 24.78
CA MET A 367 -26.45 -6.27 25.89
C MET A 367 -27.85 -6.04 25.34
N SER A 368 -28.78 -6.95 25.62
CA SER A 368 -30.21 -6.72 25.36
C SER A 368 -30.66 -5.48 26.12
N ILE A 369 -30.99 -4.42 25.39
CA ILE A 369 -31.61 -3.22 25.94
C ILE A 369 -32.99 -3.65 26.43
N GLN A 370 -33.11 -4.02 27.71
CA GLN A 370 -34.41 -4.06 28.37
C GLN A 370 -34.83 -2.60 28.58
N CYS A 371 -35.62 -2.07 27.66
CA CYS A 371 -36.45 -0.90 27.95
C CYS A 371 -37.33 -1.26 29.15
N SER A 372 -37.05 -0.64 30.29
CA SER A 372 -37.94 -0.61 31.46
C SER A 372 -38.38 0.82 31.68
#